data_AF-A0A523GJY0-F1
#
_entry.id   AF-A0A523GJY0-F1
#
_cell.length_a   1.000
_cell.length_b   1.000
_cell.length_c   1.000
_cell.angle_alpha   90.00
_cell.angle_beta   90.00
_cell.angle_gamma   90.00
#
_symmetry.space_group_name_H-M   'P 1'
#
loop_
_entity.id
_entity.type
_entity.pdbx_description
1 polymer ?
#
loop_
_entity_poly.entity_id
_entity_poly.type
_entity_poly.pdbx_seq_one_letter_code
_entity_poly.pdbx_strand_id
1 'polypeptide(L)'
;MAKAIVLDHVFGGNFEDRGYAIEIYNRHNESVEASFTNDSHNLLVFEVPEGWEPLCEFLGKEVPESPFPNTNSREQFQTLLI
;
A
#
# COMPACT_ATOMS: atom_id res chain seq x y z
N MET A 1 -3.90 -4.64 19.07
CA MET A 1 -3.10 -3.54 18.47
C MET A 1 -3.65 -3.14 17.10
N ALA A 2 -3.75 -4.07 16.13
CA ALA A 2 -4.32 -3.79 14.80
C ALA A 2 -5.75 -3.19 14.83
N LYS A 3 -6.63 -3.70 15.72
CA LYS A 3 -8.00 -3.18 15.87
C LYS A 3 -8.06 -1.68 16.21
N ALA A 4 -7.34 -1.25 17.24
CA ALA A 4 -7.39 0.15 17.69
C ALA A 4 -6.71 1.13 16.72
N ILE A 5 -5.64 0.70 16.04
CA ILE A 5 -4.85 1.58 15.16
C ILE A 5 -5.40 1.63 13.74
N VAL A 6 -5.88 0.50 13.21
CA VAL A 6 -6.33 0.41 11.81
C VAL A 6 -7.85 0.46 11.73
N LEU A 7 -8.56 -0.45 12.41
CA LEU A 7 -10.01 -0.58 12.25
C LEU A 7 -10.78 0.61 12.84
N ASP A 8 -10.40 1.05 14.04
CA ASP A 8 -11.13 2.12 14.73
C ASP A 8 -10.69 3.52 14.27
N HIS A 9 -9.39 3.74 14.05
CA HIS A 9 -8.87 5.07 13.73
C HIS A 9 -8.95 5.42 12.24
N VAL A 10 -8.61 4.50 11.33
CA VAL A 10 -8.63 4.76 9.88
C VAL A 10 -10.04 4.62 9.33
N PHE A 11 -10.74 3.57 9.71
CA PHE A 11 -12.08 3.26 9.19
C PHE A 11 -13.22 3.66 10.13
N GLY A 12 -12.95 4.43 11.20
CA GLY A 12 -13.99 4.93 12.09
C GLY A 12 -14.87 3.83 12.72
N GLY A 13 -14.36 2.60 12.83
CA GLY A 13 -15.11 1.44 13.31
C GLY A 13 -16.08 0.80 12.30
N ASN A 14 -16.19 1.33 11.07
CA ASN A 14 -17.09 0.82 10.02
C ASN A 14 -16.34 0.08 8.88
N PHE A 15 -15.31 -0.68 9.22
CA PHE A 15 -14.51 -1.42 8.22
C PHE A 15 -15.29 -2.55 7.51
N GLU A 16 -16.33 -3.10 8.14
CA GLU A 16 -17.12 -4.20 7.55
C GLU A 16 -18.02 -3.75 6.40
N ASP A 17 -18.34 -2.45 6.33
CA ASP A 17 -18.99 -1.87 5.16
C ASP A 17 -17.96 -1.73 4.03
N ARG A 18 -18.08 -2.63 3.03
CA ARG A 18 -17.20 -2.66 1.87
C ARG A 18 -17.17 -1.34 1.11
N GLY A 19 -18.32 -0.68 0.93
CA GLY A 19 -18.40 0.57 0.18
C GLY A 19 -17.65 1.68 0.90
N TYR A 20 -17.90 1.80 2.19
CA TYR A 20 -17.21 2.75 3.07
C TYR A 20 -15.70 2.48 3.13
N ALA A 21 -15.27 1.23 3.29
CA ALA A 21 -13.85 0.88 3.36
C ALA A 21 -13.08 1.24 2.07
N ILE A 22 -13.69 1.00 0.90
CA ILE A 22 -13.11 1.39 -0.40
C ILE A 22 -13.02 2.90 -0.52
N GLU A 23 -14.05 3.63 -0.10
CA GLU A 23 -14.05 5.09 -0.15
C GLU A 23 -12.92 5.69 0.70
N ILE A 24 -12.75 5.22 1.94
CA ILE A 24 -11.69 5.66 2.83
C ILE A 24 -10.30 5.33 2.25
N TYR A 25 -10.13 4.14 1.68
CA TYR A 25 -8.89 3.73 1.01
C TYR A 25 -8.55 4.67 -0.16
N ASN A 26 -9.49 4.88 -1.09
CA ASN A 26 -9.26 5.75 -2.25
C ASN A 26 -8.97 7.20 -1.84
N ARG A 27 -9.74 7.73 -0.89
CA ARG A 27 -9.55 9.10 -0.36
C ARG A 27 -8.17 9.28 0.25
N HIS A 28 -7.65 8.27 0.94
CA HIS A 28 -6.30 8.32 1.49
C HIS A 28 -5.25 8.39 0.38
N ASN A 29 -5.34 7.52 -0.63
CA ASN A 29 -4.41 7.52 -1.77
C ASN A 29 -4.43 8.87 -2.50
N GLU A 30 -5.62 9.39 -2.82
CA GLU A 30 -5.79 10.71 -3.44
C GLU A 30 -5.18 11.84 -2.58
N SER A 31 -5.33 11.78 -1.26
CA SER A 31 -4.75 12.77 -0.34
C SER A 31 -3.21 12.70 -0.31
N VAL A 32 -2.63 11.50 -0.42
CA VAL A 32 -1.18 11.33 -0.51
C VAL A 32 -0.70 11.91 -1.83
N GLU A 33 -1.28 11.50 -2.95
CA GLU A 33 -0.92 12.01 -4.28
C GLU A 33 -1.03 13.55 -4.37
N ALA A 34 -2.13 14.12 -3.87
CA ALA A 34 -2.34 15.57 -3.84
C ALA A 34 -1.26 16.32 -3.06
N SER A 35 -0.71 15.71 -2.01
CA SER A 35 0.35 16.32 -1.19
C SER A 35 1.68 16.47 -1.95
N PHE A 36 1.88 15.75 -3.04
CA PHE A 36 3.07 15.82 -3.91
C PHE A 36 2.82 16.60 -5.22
N THR A 37 1.71 17.34 -5.34
CA THR A 37 1.37 18.10 -6.58
C THR A 37 2.50 19.00 -7.09
N ASN A 38 3.26 19.63 -6.18
CA ASN A 38 4.38 20.50 -6.53
C ASN A 38 5.75 19.79 -6.49
N ASP A 39 5.75 18.47 -6.24
CA ASP A 39 6.94 17.66 -5.99
C ASP A 39 6.80 16.24 -6.56
N SER A 40 6.23 16.14 -7.76
CA SER A 40 5.83 14.86 -8.36
C SER A 40 7.00 13.92 -8.62
N HIS A 41 8.22 14.42 -8.76
CA HIS A 41 9.43 13.61 -8.93
C HIS A 41 9.81 12.82 -7.66
N ASN A 42 9.27 13.18 -6.49
CA ASN A 42 9.46 12.46 -5.23
C ASN A 42 8.32 11.48 -4.93
N LEU A 43 7.39 11.29 -5.86
CA LEU A 43 6.30 10.33 -5.73
C LEU A 43 6.32 9.29 -6.86
N LEU A 44 6.28 8.02 -6.49
CA LEU A 44 5.97 6.91 -7.39
C LEU A 44 4.66 6.27 -6.92
N VAL A 45 3.64 6.26 -7.79
CA VAL A 45 2.47 5.40 -7.62
C VAL A 45 2.84 4.05 -8.20
N PHE A 46 2.89 3.03 -7.33
CA PHE A 46 3.44 1.72 -7.65
C PHE A 46 2.45 0.61 -7.25
N GLU A 47 2.13 -0.25 -8.19
CA GLU A 47 1.35 -1.45 -7.98
C GLU A 47 2.32 -2.64 -7.81
N VAL A 48 2.18 -3.37 -6.70
CA VAL A 48 3.08 -4.50 -6.34
C VAL A 48 3.34 -5.49 -7.49
N PRO A 49 2.37 -5.84 -8.36
CA PRO A 49 2.61 -6.73 -9.50
C PRO A 49 3.60 -6.21 -10.54
N GLU A 50 3.92 -4.91 -10.56
CA GLU A 50 4.86 -4.31 -11.51
C GLU A 50 6.32 -4.71 -11.26
N GLY A 51 6.64 -5.18 -10.06
CA GLY A 51 7.95 -5.76 -9.75
C GLY A 51 9.10 -4.74 -9.63
N TRP A 52 10.32 -5.16 -9.96
CA TRP A 52 11.52 -4.36 -9.67
C TRP A 52 11.69 -3.15 -10.59
N GLU A 53 11.31 -3.27 -11.86
CA GLU A 53 11.70 -2.32 -12.91
C GLU A 53 11.31 -0.86 -12.60
N PRO A 54 10.03 -0.51 -12.39
CA PRO A 54 9.65 0.89 -12.16
C PRO A 54 10.17 1.43 -10.83
N LEU A 55 10.29 0.57 -9.81
CA LEU A 55 10.83 0.97 -8.50
C LEU A 55 12.33 1.29 -8.58
N CYS A 56 13.11 0.43 -9.23
CA CYS A 56 14.55 0.63 -9.41
C CYS A 56 14.85 1.85 -10.29
N GLU A 57 14.07 2.06 -11.37
CA GLU A 57 14.18 3.25 -12.22
C GLU A 57 13.94 4.54 -11.40
N PHE A 58 12.84 4.59 -10.64
CA PHE A 58 12.51 5.74 -9.80
C PHE A 58 13.59 6.04 -8.75
N LEU A 59 14.20 5.01 -8.16
CA LEU A 59 15.23 5.14 -7.13
C LEU A 59 16.66 5.34 -7.71
N GLY A 60 16.83 5.27 -9.03
CA GLY A 60 18.15 5.31 -9.68
C GLY A 60 19.06 4.16 -9.27
N LYS A 61 18.51 2.94 -9.17
CA LYS A 61 19.21 1.71 -8.77
C LYS A 61 19.19 0.66 -9.87
N GLU A 62 20.16 -0.24 -9.83
CA GLU A 62 20.15 -1.42 -10.70
C GLU A 62 19.06 -2.40 -10.27
N VAL A 63 18.48 -3.10 -11.25
CA VAL A 63 17.49 -4.17 -11.02
C VAL A 63 18.21 -5.41 -10.47
N PRO A 64 17.81 -5.97 -9.31
CA PRO A 64 18.38 -7.19 -8.79
C PRO A 64 18.09 -8.41 -9.68
N GLU A 65 19.00 -9.39 -9.72
CA GLU A 65 18.77 -10.66 -10.42
C GLU A 65 17.74 -11.56 -9.70
N SER A 66 17.50 -11.32 -8.42
CA SER A 66 16.51 -12.06 -7.63
C SER A 66 15.08 -11.68 -8.02
N PRO A 67 14.11 -12.62 -7.98
CA PRO A 67 12.72 -12.32 -8.25
C PRO A 67 12.18 -11.28 -7.25
N PHE A 68 11.20 -10.47 -7.68
CA PHE A 68 10.52 -9.54 -6.79
C PHE A 68 9.85 -10.32 -5.64
N PRO A 69 10.01 -9.90 -4.37
CA PRO A 69 9.52 -10.66 -3.25
C PRO A 69 7.99 -10.75 -3.26
N ASN A 70 7.47 -11.98 -3.13
CA ASN A 70 6.05 -12.23 -2.91
C ASN A 70 5.89 -12.95 -1.57
N THR A 71 5.62 -12.17 -0.53
CA THR A 71 5.44 -12.66 0.85
C THR A 71 4.27 -11.93 1.48
N ASN A 72 3.84 -12.36 2.66
CA ASN A 72 2.71 -11.80 3.38
C ASN A 72 1.38 -11.92 2.60
N SER A 73 1.17 -13.03 1.90
CA SER A 73 -0.14 -13.35 1.33
C SER A 73 -1.19 -13.48 2.44
N ARG A 74 -2.48 -13.39 2.09
CA ARG A 74 -3.56 -13.56 3.06
C ARG A 74 -3.42 -14.89 3.82
N GLU A 75 -3.12 -15.97 3.12
CA GLU A 75 -2.96 -17.32 3.66
C GLU A 75 -1.74 -17.39 4.59
N GLN A 76 -0.61 -16.79 4.18
CA GLN A 76 0.61 -16.72 4.99
C GLN A 76 0.36 -15.92 6.28
N PHE A 77 -0.29 -14.77 6.16
CA PHE A 77 -0.58 -13.89 7.30
C PHE A 77 -1.52 -14.55 8.31
N GLN A 78 -2.56 -15.24 7.84
CA GLN A 78 -3.48 -15.97 8.71
C GLN A 78 -2.78 -17.08 9.50
N THR A 79 -1.77 -17.74 8.91
CA THR A 79 -0.99 -18.80 9.57
C THR A 79 -0.13 -18.25 10.71
N LEU A 80 0.30 -16.99 10.64
CA LEU A 80 1.14 -16.33 11.65
C LEU A 80 0.36 -15.74 12.84
N LEU A 81 -0.96 -15.69 12.77
CA LEU A 81 -1.84 -15.13 13.81
C LEU A 81 -2.42 -16.17 14.78
N ILE A 82 -2.01 -17.43 14.64
CA ILE A 82 -2.41 -18.58 15.47
C ILE A 82 -1.24 -18.98 16.37
#